data_AF-A0A2V9UBQ8-F1
#
_entry.id   AF-A0A2V9UBQ8-F1
#
_cell.length_a   1.000
_cell.length_b   1.000
_cell.length_c   1.000
_cell.angle_alpha   90.00
_cell.angle_beta   90.00
_cell.angle_gamma   90.00
#
_symmetry.space_group_name_H-M   'P 1'
#
loop_
_entity.id
_entity.type
_entity.pdbx_description
1 polymer ?
#
loop_
_entity_poly.entity_id
_entity_poly.type
_entity_poly.pdbx_seq_one_letter_code
_entity_poly.pdbx_strand_id
1 'polypeptide(L)'
;MQIFHRSTNTISRATIFGAIFIVAVLLWASIQFQRSPYVTYAEVARPQPAPFSHQHHVAGLGIDCRYCHTSVETSSFAGIPPTKTCMNCHSQIWTGAPMLEPVRESFRTGKSLVWNRVNDLPDFVYFNHSIHINKGVGCNTCHGPVDRMPLMYNFASLQMEWCLDCHRAPEKYLRPRDQVFNMRYEQPSSGKPIVVDGKSYTEQLSLGTDLVHKYNLRSVADITSCSTCHR
;
A
#
# COMPACT_ATOMS: atom_id res chain seq x y z
N MET A 1 -19.26 2.36 -65.81
CA MET A 1 -20.45 2.27 -64.94
C MET A 1 -20.02 2.60 -63.53
N GLN A 2 -20.57 3.66 -62.92
CA GLN A 2 -20.24 4.03 -61.53
C GLN A 2 -21.08 3.16 -60.58
N ILE A 3 -20.44 2.25 -59.85
CA ILE A 3 -21.13 1.24 -59.02
C ILE A 3 -21.60 1.83 -57.67
N PHE A 4 -20.89 2.83 -57.12
CA PHE A 4 -21.23 3.46 -55.83
C PHE A 4 -21.43 4.98 -55.94
N HIS A 5 -22.43 5.50 -55.21
CA HIS A 5 -22.74 6.93 -55.15
C HIS A 5 -21.60 7.73 -54.46
N ARG A 6 -21.37 9.00 -54.83
CA ARG A 6 -20.24 9.82 -54.31
C ARG A 6 -20.26 9.99 -52.78
N SER A 7 -21.44 9.96 -52.16
CA SER A 7 -21.59 9.98 -50.70
C SER A 7 -20.96 8.78 -50.00
N THR A 8 -20.76 7.66 -50.72
CA THR A 8 -20.13 6.44 -50.19
C THR A 8 -18.70 6.71 -49.73
N ASN A 9 -17.98 7.66 -50.33
CA ASN A 9 -16.64 8.06 -49.86
C ASN A 9 -16.71 8.73 -48.48
N THR A 10 -17.67 9.61 -48.25
CA THR A 10 -17.86 10.27 -46.95
C THR A 10 -18.33 9.28 -45.90
N ILE A 11 -19.30 8.41 -46.26
CA ILE A 11 -19.82 7.37 -45.36
C ILE A 11 -18.71 6.39 -44.99
N SER A 12 -17.94 5.90 -45.95
CA SER A 12 -16.82 4.97 -45.70
C SER A 12 -15.75 5.58 -44.79
N ARG A 13 -15.37 6.86 -45.01
CA ARG A 13 -14.43 7.54 -44.11
C ARG A 13 -15.03 7.72 -42.71
N ALA A 14 -16.28 8.16 -42.62
CA ALA A 14 -16.95 8.36 -41.33
C ALA A 14 -17.11 7.05 -40.55
N THR A 15 -17.44 5.94 -41.20
CA THR A 15 -17.58 4.64 -40.53
C THR A 15 -16.23 4.07 -40.11
N ILE A 16 -15.18 4.18 -40.93
CA ILE A 16 -13.83 3.71 -40.56
C ILE A 16 -13.29 4.52 -39.38
N PHE A 17 -13.26 5.85 -39.46
CA PHE A 17 -12.75 6.68 -38.37
C PHE A 17 -13.65 6.61 -37.13
N GLY A 18 -14.97 6.57 -37.32
CA GLY A 18 -15.93 6.40 -36.24
C GLY A 18 -15.77 5.07 -35.52
N ALA A 19 -15.59 3.96 -36.25
CA ALA A 19 -15.34 2.65 -35.66
C ALA A 19 -14.03 2.62 -34.88
N ILE A 20 -12.93 3.15 -35.44
CA ILE A 20 -11.64 3.25 -34.75
C ILE A 20 -11.79 4.06 -33.45
N PHE A 21 -12.48 5.21 -33.52
CA PHE A 21 -12.72 6.05 -32.35
C PHE A 21 -13.53 5.32 -31.27
N ILE A 22 -14.63 4.66 -31.64
CA ILE A 22 -15.46 3.89 -30.70
C ILE A 22 -14.64 2.79 -30.04
N VAL A 23 -13.85 2.02 -30.81
CA VAL A 23 -12.99 0.97 -30.26
C VAL A 23 -11.96 1.55 -29.29
N ALA A 24 -11.32 2.67 -29.65
CA ALA A 24 -10.35 3.33 -28.77
C ALA A 24 -10.99 3.80 -27.46
N VAL A 25 -12.18 4.41 -27.52
CA VAL A 25 -12.92 4.84 -26.33
C VAL A 25 -13.33 3.66 -25.46
N LEU A 26 -13.82 2.57 -26.05
CA LEU A 26 -14.20 1.36 -25.30
C LEU A 26 -13.00 0.70 -24.61
N LEU A 27 -11.85 0.61 -25.29
CA LEU A 27 -10.62 0.11 -24.69
C LEU A 27 -10.15 1.01 -23.55
N TRP A 28 -10.15 2.33 -23.76
CA TRP A 28 -9.79 3.29 -22.73
C TRP A 28 -10.72 3.17 -21.50
N ALA A 29 -12.04 3.13 -21.72
CA ALA A 29 -13.02 3.01 -20.64
C ALA A 29 -12.85 1.70 -19.87
N SER A 30 -12.57 0.59 -20.57
CA SER A 30 -12.32 -0.71 -19.95
C SER A 30 -11.07 -0.69 -19.07
N ILE A 31 -9.99 -0.06 -19.53
CA ILE A 31 -8.75 0.10 -18.74
C ILE A 31 -9.00 0.97 -17.50
N GLN A 32 -9.71 2.10 -17.65
CA GLN A 32 -10.03 2.97 -16.52
C GLN A 32 -10.92 2.26 -15.49
N PHE A 33 -11.92 1.50 -15.95
CA PHE A 33 -12.78 0.70 -15.08
C PHE A 33 -11.95 -0.34 -14.30
N GLN A 34 -11.07 -1.08 -14.98
CA GLN A 34 -10.22 -2.09 -14.34
C GLN A 34 -9.22 -1.52 -13.34
N ARG A 35 -8.77 -0.28 -13.54
CA ARG A 35 -7.87 0.43 -12.61
C ARG A 35 -8.61 1.14 -11.47
N SER A 36 -9.94 1.21 -11.53
CA SER A 36 -10.71 1.99 -10.57
C SER A 36 -10.76 1.36 -9.17
N PRO A 37 -11.03 2.17 -8.13
CA PRO A 37 -11.31 1.68 -6.78
C PRO A 37 -12.46 0.68 -6.71
N TYR A 38 -13.39 0.69 -7.67
CA TYR A 38 -14.50 -0.27 -7.73
C TYR A 38 -13.99 -1.72 -7.89
N VAL A 39 -12.95 -1.92 -8.69
CA VAL A 39 -12.37 -3.26 -8.94
C VAL A 39 -11.29 -3.60 -7.93
N THR A 40 -10.46 -2.62 -7.56
CA THR A 40 -9.32 -2.82 -6.65
C THR A 40 -9.73 -2.82 -5.17
N TYR A 41 -10.96 -2.44 -4.86
CA TYR A 41 -11.46 -2.17 -3.51
C TYR A 41 -10.67 -1.09 -2.74
N ALA A 42 -9.86 -0.28 -3.43
CA ALA A 42 -9.12 0.80 -2.79
C ALA A 42 -10.07 1.72 -2.03
N GLU A 43 -9.66 2.12 -0.82
CA GLU A 43 -10.42 2.97 0.09
C GLU A 43 -11.73 2.36 0.62
N VAL A 44 -11.97 1.06 0.41
CA VAL A 44 -13.12 0.34 0.96
C VAL A 44 -12.73 -0.40 2.24
N ALA A 45 -13.34 0.00 3.36
CA ALA A 45 -13.16 -0.70 4.63
C ALA A 45 -13.80 -2.10 4.58
N ARG A 46 -13.02 -3.13 4.96
CA ARG A 46 -13.54 -4.50 5.04
C ARG A 46 -14.10 -4.77 6.44
N PRO A 47 -15.23 -5.49 6.56
CA PRO A 47 -15.73 -5.90 7.86
C PRO A 47 -14.69 -6.79 8.56
N GLN A 48 -14.58 -6.67 9.87
CA GLN A 48 -13.64 -7.43 10.69
C GLN A 48 -14.40 -8.18 11.80
N PRO A 49 -13.88 -9.31 12.30
CA PRO A 49 -14.52 -10.03 13.40
C PRO A 49 -14.68 -9.15 14.64
N ALA A 50 -13.71 -8.30 14.93
CA ALA A 50 -13.81 -7.20 15.89
C ALA A 50 -13.42 -5.89 15.19
N PRO A 51 -14.14 -4.77 15.41
CA PRO A 51 -13.86 -3.50 14.75
C PRO A 51 -12.62 -2.82 15.38
N PHE A 52 -11.44 -3.30 15.01
CA PHE A 52 -10.17 -2.78 15.51
C PHE A 52 -9.85 -1.39 14.92
N SER A 53 -9.69 -0.40 15.79
CA SER A 53 -9.34 0.96 15.40
C SER A 53 -7.86 1.24 15.52
N HIS A 54 -7.16 1.35 14.38
CA HIS A 54 -5.76 1.78 14.36
C HIS A 54 -5.64 3.24 14.81
N GLN A 55 -6.60 4.10 14.47
CA GLN A 55 -6.62 5.48 14.93
C GLN A 55 -6.56 5.59 16.46
N HIS A 56 -7.35 4.78 17.17
CA HIS A 56 -7.34 4.80 18.63
C HIS A 56 -6.00 4.30 19.19
N HIS A 57 -5.51 3.15 18.73
CA HIS A 57 -4.31 2.53 19.29
C HIS A 57 -3.01 3.27 18.92
N VAL A 58 -2.91 3.78 17.69
CA VAL A 58 -1.70 4.44 17.19
C VAL A 58 -1.72 5.93 17.53
N ALA A 59 -2.68 6.70 17.02
CA ALA A 59 -2.70 8.14 17.26
C ALA A 59 -3.23 8.52 18.65
N GLY A 60 -4.19 7.76 19.18
CA GLY A 60 -4.79 8.03 20.50
C GLY A 60 -3.90 7.61 21.68
N LEU A 61 -3.27 6.42 21.58
CA LEU A 61 -2.46 5.85 22.67
C LEU A 61 -0.95 5.91 22.42
N GLY A 62 -0.50 6.25 21.21
CA GLY A 62 0.92 6.33 20.87
C GLY A 62 1.61 4.96 20.73
N ILE A 63 0.85 3.88 20.50
CA ILE A 63 1.43 2.53 20.37
C ILE A 63 2.17 2.42 19.03
N ASP A 64 3.45 2.07 19.10
CA ASP A 64 4.29 1.80 17.93
C ASP A 64 3.77 0.58 17.14
N CYS A 65 3.83 0.66 15.81
CA CYS A 65 3.34 -0.39 14.91
C CYS A 65 3.92 -1.77 15.24
N ARG A 66 5.18 -1.84 15.68
CA ARG A 66 5.92 -3.07 15.95
C ARG A 66 5.47 -3.79 17.21
N TYR A 67 4.74 -3.11 18.11
CA TYR A 67 4.15 -3.76 19.28
C TYR A 67 3.19 -4.90 18.88
N CYS A 68 2.44 -4.68 17.80
CA CYS A 68 1.51 -5.66 17.24
C CYS A 68 2.11 -6.41 16.03
N HIS A 69 2.83 -5.71 15.16
CA HIS A 69 3.42 -6.26 13.92
C HIS A 69 4.90 -6.57 14.11
N THR A 70 5.18 -7.52 15.02
CA THR A 70 6.52 -7.73 15.57
C THR A 70 7.55 -8.25 14.57
N SER A 71 7.12 -8.90 13.48
CA SER A 71 8.03 -9.49 12.48
C SER A 71 8.27 -8.59 11.26
N VAL A 72 7.71 -7.38 11.23
CA VAL A 72 7.78 -6.47 10.07
C VAL A 72 9.21 -6.10 9.67
N GLU A 73 10.14 -6.04 10.63
CA GLU A 73 11.53 -5.67 10.39
C GLU A 73 12.40 -6.85 9.90
N THR A 74 11.97 -8.09 10.18
CA THR A 74 12.84 -9.28 10.06
C THR A 74 12.29 -10.36 9.14
N SER A 75 10.99 -10.33 8.80
CA SER A 75 10.33 -11.34 8.00
C SER A 75 9.73 -10.77 6.71
N SER A 76 9.41 -11.67 5.76
CA SER A 76 8.63 -11.31 4.59
C SER A 76 7.18 -10.94 4.94
N PHE A 77 6.69 -11.44 6.07
CA PHE A 77 5.34 -11.20 6.57
C PHE A 77 5.39 -10.35 7.85
N ALA A 78 4.64 -9.24 7.88
CA ALA A 78 4.59 -8.35 9.04
C ALA A 78 3.95 -8.97 10.29
N GLY A 79 3.18 -10.05 10.13
CA GLY A 79 2.43 -10.66 11.22
C GLY A 79 1.10 -9.96 11.46
N ILE A 80 0.09 -10.72 11.89
CA ILE A 80 -1.09 -10.17 12.59
C ILE A 80 -0.92 -10.61 14.05
N PRO A 81 -1.12 -9.72 15.03
CA PRO A 81 -0.89 -10.06 16.43
C PRO A 81 -1.77 -11.23 16.87
N PRO A 82 -1.25 -12.16 17.68
CA PRO A 82 -2.09 -13.18 18.30
C PRO A 82 -3.07 -12.53 19.30
N THR A 83 -4.16 -13.23 19.61
CA THR A 83 -5.17 -12.79 20.59
C THR A 83 -4.56 -12.38 21.94
N LYS A 84 -3.45 -13.03 22.34
CA LYS A 84 -2.72 -12.70 23.58
C LYS A 84 -2.27 -11.24 23.62
N THR A 85 -1.81 -10.66 22.50
CA THR A 85 -1.38 -9.26 22.44
C THR A 85 -2.54 -8.32 22.79
N CYS A 86 -3.76 -8.60 22.31
CA CYS A 86 -4.95 -7.84 22.67
C CYS A 86 -5.26 -7.98 24.18
N MET A 87 -5.11 -9.19 24.72
CA MET A 87 -5.44 -9.50 26.11
C MET A 87 -4.42 -9.00 27.14
N ASN A 88 -3.22 -8.57 26.71
CA ASN A 88 -2.28 -7.87 27.60
C ASN A 88 -2.93 -6.65 28.29
N CYS A 89 -3.86 -5.98 27.60
CA CYS A 89 -4.63 -4.86 28.15
C CYS A 89 -6.11 -5.23 28.36
N HIS A 90 -6.75 -5.86 27.36
CA HIS A 90 -8.20 -6.11 27.38
C HIS A 90 -8.67 -7.20 28.35
N SER A 91 -7.74 -7.80 29.11
CA SER A 91 -8.07 -8.56 30.33
C SER A 91 -8.49 -7.67 31.50
N GLN A 92 -8.17 -6.38 31.47
CA GLN A 92 -8.41 -5.42 32.56
C GLN A 92 -9.23 -4.21 32.12
N ILE A 93 -9.13 -3.80 30.85
CA ILE A 93 -9.86 -2.65 30.31
C ILE A 93 -10.94 -3.08 29.32
N TRP A 94 -12.08 -2.37 29.34
CA TRP A 94 -13.21 -2.62 28.43
C TRP A 94 -13.67 -4.08 28.41
N THR A 95 -13.51 -4.79 29.54
CA THR A 95 -13.67 -6.25 29.64
C THR A 95 -15.09 -6.71 29.29
N GLY A 96 -16.11 -5.89 29.54
CA GLY A 96 -17.51 -6.16 29.19
C GLY A 96 -17.99 -5.58 27.85
N ALA A 97 -17.14 -4.91 27.07
CA ALA A 97 -17.57 -4.28 25.83
C ALA A 97 -18.06 -5.35 24.82
N PRO A 98 -19.27 -5.21 24.24
CA PRO A 98 -19.81 -6.21 23.32
C PRO A 98 -18.93 -6.47 22.11
N MET A 99 -18.33 -5.42 21.54
CA MET A 99 -17.44 -5.50 20.37
C MET A 99 -16.17 -6.33 20.59
N LEU A 100 -15.77 -6.58 21.85
CA LEU A 100 -14.59 -7.39 22.19
C LEU A 100 -14.93 -8.85 22.46
N GLU A 101 -16.20 -9.27 22.36
CA GLU A 101 -16.57 -10.67 22.58
C GLU A 101 -15.81 -11.64 21.67
N PRO A 102 -15.61 -11.36 20.37
CA PRO A 102 -14.81 -12.25 19.52
C PRO A 102 -13.38 -12.44 20.03
N VAL A 103 -12.77 -11.39 20.60
CA VAL A 103 -11.42 -11.44 21.17
C VAL A 103 -11.40 -12.27 22.46
N ARG A 104 -12.38 -12.08 23.34
CA ARG A 104 -12.51 -12.85 24.58
C ARG A 104 -12.78 -14.33 24.31
N GLU A 105 -13.68 -14.64 23.39
CA GLU A 105 -13.99 -16.00 22.98
C GLU A 105 -12.74 -16.68 22.38
N SER A 106 -12.01 -15.98 21.52
CA SER A 106 -10.74 -16.47 20.98
C SER A 106 -9.73 -16.79 22.08
N PHE A 107 -9.67 -15.96 23.12
CA PHE A 107 -8.78 -16.20 24.26
C PHE A 107 -9.25 -17.37 25.15
N ARG A 108 -10.56 -17.49 25.42
CA ARG A 108 -11.14 -18.57 26.24
C ARG A 108 -11.01 -19.95 25.58
N THR A 109 -11.20 -20.03 24.27
CA THR A 109 -11.23 -21.30 23.53
C THR A 109 -9.91 -21.68 22.87
N GLY A 110 -8.99 -20.72 22.72
CA GLY A 110 -7.77 -20.88 21.93
C GLY A 110 -7.99 -20.86 20.42
N LYS A 111 -9.24 -20.69 19.93
CA LYS A 111 -9.53 -20.56 18.50
C LYS A 111 -9.12 -19.17 18.02
N SER A 112 -8.23 -19.09 17.04
CA SER A 112 -7.75 -17.80 16.50
C SER A 112 -8.86 -16.97 15.86
N LEU A 113 -8.73 -15.65 15.98
CA LEU A 113 -9.53 -14.68 15.23
C LEU A 113 -9.25 -14.82 13.72
N VAL A 114 -10.32 -14.94 12.93
CA VAL A 114 -10.24 -14.99 11.46
C VAL A 114 -10.38 -13.57 10.93
N TRP A 115 -9.25 -12.87 10.81
CA TRP A 115 -9.20 -11.52 10.26
C TRP A 115 -9.40 -11.52 8.75
N ASN A 116 -10.14 -10.53 8.24
CA ASN A 116 -10.23 -10.31 6.81
C ASN A 116 -9.02 -9.47 6.39
N ARG A 117 -8.11 -10.09 5.62
CA ARG A 117 -6.93 -9.41 5.10
C ARG A 117 -7.38 -8.27 4.16
N VAL A 118 -6.82 -7.09 4.38
CA VAL A 118 -7.16 -5.88 3.62
C VAL A 118 -6.23 -5.69 2.42
N ASN A 119 -4.91 -5.75 2.66
CA ASN A 119 -3.90 -5.74 1.61
C ASN A 119 -3.60 -7.19 1.25
N ASP A 120 -4.28 -7.71 0.23
CA ASP A 120 -4.15 -9.08 -0.23
C ASP A 120 -3.59 -9.11 -1.66
N LEU A 121 -2.34 -9.59 -1.77
CA LEU A 121 -1.69 -9.80 -3.06
C LEU A 121 -1.95 -11.24 -3.52
N PRO A 122 -2.02 -11.50 -4.83
CA PRO A 122 -2.14 -12.86 -5.34
C PRO A 122 -1.01 -13.77 -4.86
N ASP A 123 -1.29 -15.06 -4.68
CA ASP A 123 -0.31 -16.03 -4.15
C ASP A 123 0.94 -16.22 -5.01
N PHE A 124 0.89 -15.84 -6.30
CA PHE A 124 2.05 -15.83 -7.20
C PHE A 124 2.95 -14.58 -7.03
N VAL A 125 2.65 -13.73 -6.06
CA VAL A 125 3.43 -12.53 -5.70
C VAL A 125 4.04 -12.71 -4.33
N TYR A 126 5.37 -12.75 -4.28
CA TYR A 126 6.14 -12.95 -3.06
C TYR A 126 6.66 -11.62 -2.55
N PHE A 127 5.83 -10.94 -1.78
CA PHE A 127 6.22 -9.70 -1.11
C PHE A 127 7.07 -9.98 0.14
N ASN A 128 8.05 -9.12 0.42
CA ASN A 128 8.88 -9.22 1.61
C ASN A 128 8.89 -7.88 2.38
N HIS A 129 8.30 -7.80 3.56
CA HIS A 129 8.26 -6.57 4.36
C HIS A 129 9.66 -6.10 4.79
N SER A 130 10.46 -7.00 5.36
CA SER A 130 11.76 -6.65 5.96
C SER A 130 12.68 -5.90 5.00
N ILE A 131 12.73 -6.27 3.71
CA ILE A 131 13.61 -5.60 2.76
C ILE A 131 13.20 -4.15 2.51
N HIS A 132 11.90 -3.85 2.46
CA HIS A 132 11.41 -2.48 2.23
C HIS A 132 11.71 -1.58 3.43
N ILE A 133 11.44 -2.09 4.65
CA ILE A 133 11.74 -1.39 5.90
C ILE A 133 13.24 -1.13 6.03
N ASN A 134 14.07 -2.15 5.82
CA ASN A 134 15.53 -2.03 5.89
C ASN A 134 16.13 -1.14 4.78
N LYS A 135 15.39 -0.89 3.70
CA LYS A 135 15.79 0.04 2.62
C LYS A 135 15.16 1.43 2.76
N GLY A 136 14.47 1.71 3.87
CA GLY A 136 13.97 3.05 4.19
C GLY A 136 12.62 3.39 3.55
N VAL A 137 11.78 2.39 3.28
CA VAL A 137 10.39 2.62 2.84
C VAL A 137 9.49 2.70 4.07
N GLY A 138 8.77 3.82 4.21
CA GLY A 138 7.85 4.03 5.33
C GLY A 138 6.51 3.30 5.18
N CYS A 139 5.91 2.92 6.31
CA CYS A 139 4.62 2.21 6.32
C CYS A 139 3.50 2.98 5.60
N ASN A 140 3.46 4.29 5.79
CA ASN A 140 2.42 5.15 5.22
C ASN A 140 2.51 5.33 3.70
N THR A 141 3.66 5.07 3.08
CA THR A 141 3.81 5.08 1.62
C THR A 141 2.95 4.00 0.97
N CYS A 142 2.86 2.81 1.60
CA CYS A 142 2.11 1.68 1.08
C CYS A 142 0.72 1.54 1.71
N HIS A 143 0.61 1.75 3.01
CA HIS A 143 -0.62 1.53 3.76
C HIS A 143 -1.45 2.80 3.99
N GLY A 144 -0.97 3.97 3.56
CA GLY A 144 -1.64 5.25 3.80
C GLY A 144 -1.55 5.69 5.26
N PRO A 145 -2.38 6.67 5.68
CA PRO A 145 -2.35 7.23 7.03
C PRO A 145 -3.06 6.30 8.05
N VAL A 146 -2.49 5.13 8.32
CA VAL A 146 -3.07 4.11 9.24
C VAL A 146 -3.35 4.67 10.64
N ASP A 147 -2.57 5.65 11.10
CA ASP A 147 -2.79 6.36 12.37
C ASP A 147 -4.09 7.19 12.37
N ARG A 148 -4.73 7.37 11.21
CA ARG A 148 -6.02 8.07 11.03
C ARG A 148 -7.12 7.12 10.53
N MET A 149 -6.86 5.82 10.51
CA MET A 149 -7.82 4.82 10.04
C MET A 149 -8.53 4.16 11.24
N PRO A 150 -9.78 4.56 11.56
CA PRO A 150 -10.56 3.84 12.55
C PRO A 150 -10.99 2.45 12.07
N LEU A 151 -11.04 2.21 10.76
CA LEU A 151 -11.13 0.88 10.16
C LEU A 151 -10.12 0.79 9.03
N MET A 152 -9.45 -0.35 8.91
CA MET A 152 -8.42 -0.54 7.88
C MET A 152 -9.07 -0.71 6.49
N TYR A 153 -8.49 -0.03 5.51
CA TYR A 153 -8.79 -0.17 4.08
C TYR A 153 -7.47 -0.20 3.29
N ASN A 154 -7.48 -0.73 2.06
CA ASN A 154 -6.29 -0.68 1.21
C ASN A 154 -6.18 0.71 0.59
N PHE A 155 -5.10 1.42 0.93
CA PHE A 155 -4.86 2.78 0.44
C PHE A 155 -4.36 2.79 -1.01
N ALA A 156 -3.40 1.91 -1.32
CA ALA A 156 -2.87 1.75 -2.67
C ALA A 156 -3.67 0.72 -3.47
N SER A 157 -3.61 0.81 -4.80
CA SER A 157 -4.22 -0.19 -5.70
C SER A 157 -3.55 -1.56 -5.60
N LEU A 158 -2.29 -1.59 -5.16
CA LEU A 158 -1.41 -2.78 -5.11
C LEU A 158 -1.29 -3.52 -6.45
N GLN A 159 -1.60 -2.84 -7.56
CA GLN A 159 -1.35 -3.34 -8.89
C GLN A 159 0.14 -3.33 -9.19
N MET A 160 0.59 -4.23 -10.07
CA MET A 160 2.00 -4.36 -10.45
C MET A 160 2.61 -3.03 -10.92
N GLU A 161 1.88 -2.23 -11.69
CA GLU A 161 2.32 -0.90 -12.15
C GLU A 161 2.72 0.01 -10.99
N TRP A 162 1.89 0.07 -9.94
CA TRP A 162 2.16 0.88 -8.76
C TRP A 162 3.45 0.44 -8.04
N CYS A 163 3.66 -0.88 -7.90
CA CYS A 163 4.90 -1.42 -7.34
C CYS A 163 6.11 -1.08 -8.22
N LEU A 164 5.97 -1.24 -9.54
CA LEU A 164 7.04 -0.98 -10.50
C LEU A 164 7.39 0.49 -10.61
N ASP A 165 6.44 1.40 -10.47
CA ASP A 165 6.72 2.84 -10.50
C ASP A 165 7.62 3.26 -9.34
N CYS A 166 7.39 2.67 -8.15
CA CYS A 166 8.31 2.82 -7.02
C CYS A 166 9.66 2.13 -7.28
N HIS A 167 9.67 0.90 -7.80
CA HIS A 167 10.92 0.19 -8.09
C HIS A 167 11.75 0.83 -9.19
N ARG A 168 11.15 1.61 -10.10
CA ARG A 168 11.84 2.36 -11.16
C ARG A 168 12.42 3.68 -10.66
N ALA A 169 11.84 4.28 -9.62
CA ALA A 169 12.23 5.57 -9.08
C ALA A 169 12.11 5.60 -7.54
N PRO A 170 12.84 4.72 -6.81
CA PRO A 170 12.69 4.58 -5.36
C PRO A 170 13.05 5.86 -4.60
N GLU A 171 13.96 6.67 -5.13
CA GLU A 171 14.40 7.94 -4.54
C GLU A 171 13.26 8.93 -4.26
N LYS A 172 12.13 8.81 -4.97
CA LYS A 172 10.94 9.62 -4.70
C LYS A 172 10.23 9.27 -3.39
N TYR A 173 10.54 8.12 -2.80
CA TYR A 173 9.78 7.53 -1.70
C TYR A 173 10.62 7.15 -0.47
N LEU A 174 11.93 6.99 -0.64
CA LEU A 174 12.83 6.63 0.47
C LEU A 174 12.89 7.73 1.53
N ARG A 175 13.06 7.30 2.77
CA ARG A 175 13.28 8.16 3.95
C ARG A 175 14.34 7.56 4.87
N PRO A 176 14.87 8.35 5.83
CA PRO A 176 15.77 7.83 6.84
C PRO A 176 15.14 6.66 7.62
N ARG A 177 15.93 5.62 7.91
CA ARG A 177 15.46 4.39 8.58
C ARG A 177 14.77 4.65 9.93
N ASP A 178 15.25 5.63 10.69
CA ASP A 178 14.66 6.06 11.95
C ASP A 178 13.26 6.70 11.79
N GLN A 179 12.89 7.09 10.57
CA GLN A 179 11.60 7.66 10.22
C GLN A 179 10.64 6.68 9.52
N VAL A 180 11.02 5.41 9.36
CA VAL A 180 10.20 4.40 8.67
C VAL A 180 8.84 4.18 9.36
N PHE A 181 8.83 4.15 10.69
CA PHE A 181 7.60 3.99 11.49
C PHE A 181 6.93 5.32 11.87
N ASN A 182 7.51 6.46 11.46
CA ASN A 182 6.90 7.76 11.66
C ASN A 182 5.78 7.98 10.64
N MET A 183 4.54 7.76 11.07
CA MET A 183 3.33 7.94 10.24
C MET A 183 3.10 9.39 9.80
N ARG A 184 3.72 10.36 10.49
CA ARG A 184 3.64 11.80 10.21
C ARG A 184 4.90 12.35 9.55
N TYR A 185 5.74 11.49 9.02
CA TYR A 185 6.89 11.91 8.23
C TYR A 185 6.44 12.76 7.04
N GLU A 186 7.01 13.95 6.93
CA GLU A 186 6.89 14.84 5.78
C GLU A 186 8.18 14.78 4.98
N GLN A 187 8.07 14.80 3.65
CA GLN A 187 9.23 14.89 2.77
C GLN A 187 9.98 16.21 3.01
N PRO A 188 11.31 16.24 2.77
CA PRO A 188 12.08 17.46 2.97
C PRO A 188 11.55 18.57 2.06
N SER A 189 11.50 19.77 2.62
CA SER A 189 11.10 21.00 1.91
C SER A 189 11.97 22.16 2.37
N SER A 190 11.97 23.28 1.64
CA SER A 190 12.71 24.50 2.03
C SER A 190 12.38 24.99 3.45
N GLY A 191 11.14 24.77 3.93
CA GLY A 191 10.72 25.14 5.29
C GLY A 191 10.94 24.08 6.36
N LYS A 192 11.16 22.82 5.97
CA LYS A 192 11.37 21.68 6.86
C LYS A 192 12.47 20.78 6.28
N PRO A 193 13.75 21.17 6.42
CA PRO A 193 14.85 20.33 5.95
C PRO A 193 14.98 19.06 6.80
N ILE A 194 15.49 18.00 6.19
CA ILE A 194 15.83 16.75 6.87
C ILE A 194 17.35 16.64 6.90
N VAL A 195 17.90 16.34 8.08
CA VAL A 195 19.34 16.15 8.27
C VAL A 195 19.65 14.68 8.40
N VAL A 196 20.56 14.18 7.56
CA VAL A 196 21.08 12.80 7.63
C VAL A 196 22.60 12.88 7.62
N ASP A 197 23.25 12.29 8.63
CA ASP A 197 24.71 12.32 8.82
C ASP A 197 25.33 13.73 8.70
N GLY A 198 24.65 14.75 9.22
CA GLY A 198 25.11 16.14 9.17
C GLY A 198 24.87 16.87 7.83
N LYS A 199 24.35 16.19 6.81
CA LYS A 199 23.95 16.81 5.53
C LYS A 199 22.46 17.17 5.56
N SER A 200 22.15 18.42 5.24
CA SER A 200 20.78 18.95 5.19
C SER A 200 20.19 18.80 3.79
N TYR A 201 18.94 18.35 3.72
CA TYR A 201 18.19 18.14 2.49
C TYR A 201 16.89 18.92 2.54
N THR A 202 16.62 19.71 1.50
CA THR A 202 15.36 20.45 1.31
C THR A 202 14.50 19.91 0.18
N GLU A 203 14.99 18.92 -0.57
CA GLU A 203 14.31 18.35 -1.73
C GLU A 203 14.32 16.82 -1.67
N GLN A 204 13.16 16.17 -1.87
CA GLN A 204 13.03 14.72 -1.74
C GLN A 204 13.97 13.97 -2.67
N LEU A 205 14.14 14.44 -3.90
CA LEU A 205 14.97 13.76 -4.89
C LEU A 205 16.45 13.74 -4.46
N SER A 206 16.92 14.83 -3.84
CA SER A 206 18.30 14.93 -3.33
C SER A 206 18.56 13.98 -2.16
N LEU A 207 17.62 13.91 -1.21
CA LEU A 207 17.68 12.98 -0.08
C LEU A 207 17.59 11.54 -0.57
N GLY A 208 16.57 11.22 -1.38
CA GLY A 208 16.34 9.88 -1.89
C GLY A 208 17.52 9.33 -2.68
N THR A 209 18.14 10.14 -3.54
CA THR A 209 19.33 9.72 -4.31
C THR A 209 20.49 9.36 -3.37
N ASP A 210 20.73 10.17 -2.34
CA ASP A 210 21.74 9.88 -1.31
C ASP A 210 21.41 8.58 -0.55
N LEU A 211 20.15 8.36 -0.20
CA LEU A 211 19.67 7.15 0.47
C LEU A 211 19.78 5.90 -0.41
N VAL A 212 19.54 6.01 -1.73
CA VAL A 212 19.74 4.92 -2.69
C VAL A 212 21.17 4.39 -2.59
N HIS A 213 22.15 5.31 -2.57
CA HIS A 213 23.57 4.97 -2.42
C HIS A 213 23.89 4.47 -1.01
N LYS A 214 23.50 5.22 0.03
CA LYS A 214 23.78 4.87 1.44
C LYS A 214 23.24 3.50 1.83
N TYR A 215 22.06 3.15 1.32
CA TYR A 215 21.42 1.88 1.63
C TYR A 215 21.77 0.76 0.67
N ASN A 216 22.68 0.98 -0.29
CA ASN A 216 23.12 -0.01 -1.27
C ASN A 216 21.92 -0.67 -1.96
N LEU A 217 21.04 0.15 -2.56
CA LEU A 217 19.93 -0.38 -3.36
C LEU A 217 20.49 -1.04 -4.62
N ARG A 218 19.89 -2.16 -5.00
CA ARG A 218 20.21 -2.83 -6.27
C ARG A 218 19.74 -1.98 -7.45
N SER A 219 20.23 -2.29 -8.65
CA SER A 219 19.85 -1.55 -9.85
C SER A 219 18.36 -1.68 -10.14
N VAL A 220 17.79 -0.71 -10.88
CA VAL A 220 16.40 -0.78 -11.35
C VAL A 220 16.15 -2.07 -12.12
N ALA A 221 17.09 -2.51 -12.96
CA ALA A 221 16.98 -3.77 -13.70
C ALA A 221 16.83 -4.98 -12.77
N ASP A 222 17.60 -5.04 -11.69
CA ASP A 222 17.51 -6.14 -10.71
C ASP A 222 16.17 -6.14 -9.98
N ILE A 223 15.73 -4.99 -9.47
CA ILE A 223 14.53 -4.91 -8.62
C ILE A 223 13.23 -4.91 -9.41
N THR A 224 13.27 -4.70 -10.72
CA THR A 224 12.11 -4.84 -11.63
C THR A 224 12.08 -6.17 -12.36
N SER A 225 13.08 -7.05 -12.15
CA SER A 225 13.08 -8.40 -12.71
C SER A 225 11.92 -9.24 -12.17
N CYS A 226 11.34 -10.11 -13.00
CA CYS A 226 10.27 -11.03 -12.59
C CYS A 226 10.66 -11.86 -11.36
N SER A 227 11.92 -12.31 -11.29
CA SER A 227 12.45 -13.11 -10.18
C SER A 227 12.44 -12.40 -8.82
N THR A 228 12.29 -11.07 -8.80
CA THR A 228 12.19 -10.30 -7.55
C THR A 228 10.86 -10.55 -6.84
N CYS A 229 9.77 -10.78 -7.59
CA CYS A 229 8.41 -10.89 -7.04
C CYS A 229 7.68 -12.17 -7.42
N HIS A 230 8.06 -12.84 -8.51
CA HIS A 230 7.40 -14.02 -9.06
C HIS A 230 8.39 -15.19 -9.05
N ARG A 231 8.21 -16.12 -8.11
CA ARG A 231 9.11 -17.26 -7.90
C ARG A 231 8.37 -18.57 -7.70
#